data_AF-A0A353NR88-F1
#
_entry.id   AF-A0A353NR88-F1
#
_cell.length_a   1.000
_cell.length_b   1.000
_cell.length_c   1.000
_cell.angle_alpha   90.00
_cell.angle_beta   90.00
_cell.angle_gamma   90.00
#
_symmetry.space_group_name_H-M   'P 1'
#
loop_
_entity.id
_entity.type
_entity.pdbx_description
1 polymer ?
#
loop_
_entity_poly.entity_id
_entity_poly.type
_entity_poly.pdbx_seq_one_letter_code
_entity_poly.pdbx_strand_id
1 'polypeptide(L)'
;MQFQEKEIMDCSLDFNLPLIAIGAPVQAYLPDVAKKLGLELNIPGNAEIANAIGAASGNIVEVVQVLIQPDGDERFIVFAPWERIKFEKYGEALDYALTEASKRVAEQVEKSGAAEYEISTNKEESFAEGWNMFVETRIAVTAVGKPKWV
;
A
#
# COMPACT_ATOMS: atom_id res chain seq x y z
N MET A 1 46.53 14.90 -38.46
CA MET A 1 45.34 15.78 -38.45
C MET A 1 44.48 15.36 -37.26
N GLN A 2 44.31 16.24 -36.28
CA GLN A 2 43.42 16.04 -35.14
C GLN A 2 42.10 16.73 -35.47
N PHE A 3 41.03 15.96 -35.55
CA PHE A 3 39.68 16.50 -35.63
C PHE A 3 39.29 16.98 -34.22
N GLN A 4 39.08 18.28 -34.06
CA GLN A 4 38.48 18.85 -32.86
C GLN A 4 36.97 18.74 -33.02
N GLU A 5 36.33 17.86 -32.24
CA GLU A 5 34.87 17.85 -32.10
C GLU A 5 34.43 19.19 -31.51
N LYS A 6 33.55 19.88 -32.24
CA LYS A 6 33.01 21.17 -31.84
C LYS A 6 31.74 20.89 -31.04
N GLU A 7 31.82 20.99 -29.71
CA GLU A 7 30.63 20.86 -28.84
C GLU A 7 29.61 21.94 -29.22
N ILE A 8 28.42 21.51 -29.64
CA ILE A 8 27.36 22.37 -30.20
C ILE A 8 26.36 22.79 -29.11
N MET A 9 26.25 22.00 -28.04
CA MET A 9 25.38 22.23 -26.89
C MET A 9 25.86 21.40 -25.70
N ASP A 10 25.88 21.99 -24.52
CA ASP A 10 26.16 21.33 -23.24
C ASP A 10 24.91 21.37 -22.36
N CYS A 11 24.72 20.35 -21.53
CA CYS A 11 23.59 20.26 -20.61
C CYS A 11 24.04 19.56 -19.32
N SER A 12 23.88 20.25 -18.19
CA SER A 12 24.13 19.72 -16.87
C SER A 12 22.82 19.52 -16.10
N LEU A 13 22.76 18.43 -15.33
CA LEU A 13 21.69 18.13 -14.40
C LEU A 13 22.31 18.08 -13.00
N ASP A 14 21.72 18.82 -12.07
CA ASP A 14 22.12 18.82 -10.67
C ASP A 14 20.99 18.20 -9.83
N PHE A 15 21.36 17.33 -8.90
CA PHE A 15 20.42 16.56 -8.09
C PHE A 15 20.61 16.90 -6.62
N ASN A 16 19.55 17.41 -5.99
CA ASN A 16 19.56 17.78 -4.57
C ASN A 16 19.39 16.60 -3.61
N LEU A 17 19.37 15.36 -4.12
CA LEU A 17 19.17 14.15 -3.33
C LEU A 17 20.29 13.14 -3.62
N PRO A 18 20.83 12.47 -2.59
CA PRO A 18 21.84 11.43 -2.79
C PRO A 18 21.24 10.16 -3.39
N LEU A 19 22.08 9.39 -4.07
CA LEU A 19 21.79 8.04 -4.51
C LEU A 19 22.03 7.06 -3.35
N ILE A 20 20.96 6.46 -2.82
CA ILE A 20 21.04 5.39 -1.83
C ILE A 20 21.08 4.05 -2.55
N ALA A 21 22.22 3.35 -2.53
CA ALA A 21 22.38 2.08 -3.23
C ALA A 21 22.27 0.89 -2.26
N ILE A 22 21.27 0.03 -2.50
CA ILE A 22 21.02 -1.19 -1.72
C ILE A 22 20.81 -2.41 -2.63
N GLY A 23 21.10 -3.59 -2.09
CA GLY A 23 21.06 -4.89 -2.77
C GLY A 23 22.39 -5.26 -3.41
N ALA A 24 22.86 -6.49 -3.24
CA ALA A 24 24.02 -6.93 -4.01
C ALA A 24 23.65 -7.00 -5.51
N PRO A 25 24.54 -6.61 -6.43
CA PRO A 25 25.95 -6.24 -6.24
C PRO A 25 26.22 -4.71 -6.32
N VAL A 26 25.49 -3.86 -5.58
CA VAL A 26 25.62 -2.38 -5.72
C VAL A 26 27.03 -1.83 -5.61
N GLN A 27 27.89 -2.41 -4.77
CA GLN A 27 29.28 -1.98 -4.60
C GLN A 27 30.09 -2.07 -5.90
N ALA A 28 29.74 -3.00 -6.80
CA ALA A 28 30.47 -3.22 -8.04
C ALA A 28 30.07 -2.27 -9.18
N TYR A 29 28.83 -1.76 -9.19
CA TYR A 29 28.26 -1.04 -10.35
C TYR A 29 27.92 0.42 -10.08
N LEU A 30 27.44 0.74 -8.87
CA LEU A 30 26.83 2.05 -8.59
C LEU A 30 27.85 3.20 -8.42
N PRO A 31 29.13 2.97 -8.02
CA PRO A 31 30.14 4.03 -8.02
C PRO A 31 30.35 4.68 -9.41
N ASP A 32 30.43 3.88 -10.46
CA ASP A 32 30.63 4.39 -11.83
C ASP A 32 29.39 5.14 -12.34
N VAL A 33 28.19 4.68 -11.97
CA VAL A 33 26.93 5.34 -12.30
C VAL A 33 26.83 6.69 -11.61
N ALA A 34 27.09 6.74 -10.29
CA ALA A 34 27.04 7.98 -9.51
C ALA A 34 28.01 9.03 -10.06
N LYS A 35 29.24 8.60 -10.39
CA LYS A 35 30.25 9.47 -10.99
C LYS A 35 29.81 10.05 -12.33
N LYS A 36 29.19 9.23 -13.21
CA LYS A 36 28.71 9.68 -14.52
C LYS A 36 27.53 10.65 -14.44
N LEU A 37 26.71 10.52 -13.40
CA LEU A 37 25.52 11.35 -13.18
C LEU A 37 25.77 12.53 -12.24
N GLY A 38 26.99 12.70 -11.72
CA GLY A 38 27.29 13.75 -10.74
C GLY A 38 26.56 13.59 -9.41
N LEU A 39 26.19 12.37 -9.02
CA LEU A 39 25.42 12.08 -7.81
C LEU A 39 26.32 11.82 -6.61
N GLU A 40 25.92 12.31 -5.44
CA GLU A 40 26.43 11.84 -4.16
C GLU A 40 25.95 10.40 -3.92
N LEU A 41 26.89 9.45 -3.76
CA LEU A 41 26.56 8.04 -3.54
C LEU A 41 26.69 7.67 -2.06
N ASN A 42 25.64 7.07 -1.51
CA ASN A 42 25.63 6.44 -0.20
C ASN A 42 25.32 4.94 -0.35
N ILE A 43 26.28 4.09 0.06
CA ILE A 43 26.07 2.64 0.20
C ILE A 43 26.04 2.32 1.70
N PRO A 44 24.87 2.02 2.27
CA PRO A 44 24.76 1.64 3.68
C PRO A 44 25.55 0.36 3.99
N GLY A 45 26.03 0.21 5.23
CA GLY A 45 26.90 -0.91 5.64
C GLY A 45 26.31 -2.31 5.42
N ASN A 46 24.98 -2.46 5.47
CA ASN A 46 24.26 -3.73 5.26
C ASN A 46 23.45 -3.71 3.95
N ALA A 47 23.94 -2.99 2.93
CA ALA A 47 23.24 -2.80 1.66
C ALA A 47 22.78 -4.13 1.03
N GLU A 48 23.60 -5.18 1.11
CA GLU A 48 23.35 -6.51 0.57
C GLU A 48 22.14 -7.23 1.18
N ILE A 49 21.76 -6.89 2.42
CA ILE A 49 20.59 -7.46 3.11
C ILE A 49 19.51 -6.41 3.39
N ALA A 50 19.59 -5.22 2.80
CA ALA A 50 18.66 -4.13 3.08
C ALA A 50 17.19 -4.53 2.87
N ASN A 51 16.90 -5.37 1.87
CA ASN A 51 15.54 -5.88 1.64
C ASN A 51 15.05 -6.76 2.81
N ALA A 52 15.91 -7.62 3.36
CA ALA A 52 15.57 -8.45 4.52
C ALA A 52 15.34 -7.59 5.77
N ILE A 53 16.18 -6.57 5.98
CA ILE A 53 16.00 -5.60 7.07
C ILE A 53 14.66 -4.88 6.91
N GLY A 54 14.35 -4.36 5.72
CA GLY A 54 13.10 -3.66 5.44
C GLY A 54 11.86 -4.54 5.63
N ALA A 55 11.92 -5.79 5.20
CA ALA A 55 10.84 -6.76 5.43
C ALA A 55 10.65 -7.07 6.92
N ALA A 56 11.75 -7.19 7.68
CA ALA A 56 11.68 -7.46 9.11
C ALA A 56 11.24 -6.23 9.93
N SER A 57 11.57 -5.01 9.50
CA SER A 57 11.26 -3.77 10.22
C SER A 57 10.00 -3.04 9.73
N GLY A 58 9.35 -3.55 8.69
CA GLY A 58 8.18 -2.93 8.08
C GLY A 58 6.94 -2.98 8.97
N ASN A 59 5.95 -2.15 8.65
CA ASN A 59 4.65 -2.22 9.30
C ASN A 59 3.92 -3.50 8.89
N ILE A 60 3.20 -4.10 9.83
CA ILE A 60 2.21 -5.14 9.57
C ILE A 60 0.93 -4.44 9.11
N VAL A 61 0.45 -4.78 7.93
CA VAL A 61 -0.77 -4.20 7.34
C VAL A 61 -1.71 -5.32 6.96
N GLU A 62 -2.90 -5.32 7.54
CA GLU A 62 -3.98 -6.26 7.23
C GLU A 62 -5.19 -5.49 6.72
N VAL A 63 -5.86 -6.02 5.70
CA VAL A 63 -7.01 -5.36 5.07
C VAL A 63 -8.14 -6.35 4.89
N VAL A 64 -9.33 -5.98 5.38
CA VAL A 64 -10.58 -6.69 5.13
C VAL A 64 -11.46 -5.87 4.20
N GLN A 65 -11.91 -6.48 3.11
CA GLN A 65 -12.81 -5.86 2.15
C GLN A 65 -14.20 -6.50 2.22
N VAL A 66 -15.23 -5.67 2.24
CA VAL A 66 -16.64 -6.07 2.23
C VAL A 66 -17.40 -5.23 1.21
N LEU A 67 -18.35 -5.85 0.52
CA LEU A 67 -19.18 -5.23 -0.49
C LEU A 67 -20.66 -5.34 -0.10
N ILE A 68 -21.41 -4.25 -0.20
CA ILE A 68 -22.86 -4.22 0.00
C ILE A 68 -23.53 -3.85 -1.32
N GLN A 69 -24.49 -4.66 -1.77
CA GLN A 69 -25.24 -4.41 -3.02
C GLN A 69 -26.74 -4.64 -2.82
N PRO A 70 -27.61 -3.92 -3.53
CA PRO A 70 -29.04 -4.23 -3.55
C PRO A 70 -29.30 -5.55 -4.31
N ASP A 71 -30.26 -6.34 -3.84
CA ASP A 71 -30.66 -7.64 -4.45
C ASP A 71 -31.78 -7.50 -5.50
N GLY A 72 -32.13 -6.26 -5.90
CA GLY A 72 -33.24 -5.97 -6.80
C GLY A 72 -34.63 -5.96 -6.14
N ASP A 73 -34.81 -6.63 -4.99
CA ASP A 73 -36.06 -6.69 -4.22
C ASP A 73 -36.00 -5.84 -2.93
N GLU A 74 -35.55 -4.59 -3.00
CA GLU A 74 -35.42 -3.66 -1.85
C GLU A 74 -34.55 -4.14 -0.66
N ARG A 75 -33.90 -5.30 -0.80
CA ARG A 75 -32.97 -5.90 0.18
C ARG A 75 -31.52 -5.61 -0.18
N PHE A 76 -30.64 -5.80 0.79
CA PHE A 76 -29.20 -5.62 0.65
C PHE A 76 -28.47 -6.93 0.93
N ILE A 77 -27.45 -7.23 0.14
CA ILE A 77 -26.58 -8.38 0.31
C ILE A 77 -25.19 -7.87 0.71
N VAL A 78 -24.67 -8.41 1.80
CA VAL A 78 -23.27 -8.25 2.18
C VAL A 78 -22.49 -9.42 1.60
N PHE A 79 -21.49 -9.12 0.79
CA PHE A 79 -20.49 -10.05 0.28
C PHE A 79 -19.19 -9.83 1.04
N ALA A 80 -18.85 -10.77 1.91
CA ALA A 80 -17.62 -10.77 2.68
C ALA A 80 -16.81 -12.04 2.41
N PRO A 81 -15.48 -12.05 2.69
CA PRO A 81 -14.65 -13.24 2.53
C PRO A 81 -15.12 -14.47 3.32
N TRP A 82 -15.89 -14.27 4.40
CA TRP A 82 -16.35 -15.35 5.28
C TRP A 82 -17.78 -15.79 5.01
N GLU A 83 -18.66 -14.90 4.55
CA GLU A 83 -20.06 -15.26 4.28
C GLU A 83 -20.73 -14.30 3.31
N ARG A 84 -21.88 -14.75 2.79
CA ARG A 84 -22.82 -13.94 2.04
C ARG A 84 -24.16 -13.94 2.78
N ILE A 85 -24.60 -12.77 3.22
CA ILE A 85 -25.79 -12.61 4.06
C ILE A 85 -26.68 -11.49 3.54
N LYS A 86 -28.00 -11.63 3.72
CA LYS A 86 -29.01 -10.66 3.28
C LYS A 86 -29.59 -9.90 4.46
N PHE A 87 -29.90 -8.64 4.24
CA PHE A 87 -30.56 -7.74 5.18
C PHE A 87 -31.71 -7.00 4.50
N GLU A 88 -32.75 -6.70 5.27
CA GLU A 88 -33.89 -5.92 4.78
C GLU A 88 -33.58 -4.42 4.73
N LYS A 89 -32.59 -3.95 5.51
CA LYS A 89 -32.21 -2.53 5.57
C LYS A 89 -30.72 -2.34 5.33
N TYR A 90 -30.39 -1.29 4.57
CA TYR A 90 -29.01 -0.88 4.33
C TYR A 90 -28.22 -0.62 5.62
N GLY A 91 -28.83 0.06 6.60
CA GLY A 91 -28.19 0.33 7.89
C GLY A 91 -27.77 -0.94 8.63
N GLU A 92 -28.62 -1.96 8.63
CA GLU A 92 -28.32 -3.26 9.26
C GLU A 92 -27.17 -3.97 8.53
N ALA A 93 -27.16 -3.93 7.20
CA ALA A 93 -26.06 -4.46 6.40
C ALA A 93 -24.73 -3.74 6.66
N LEU A 94 -24.78 -2.41 6.79
CA LEU A 94 -23.62 -1.57 7.05
C LEU A 94 -23.04 -1.81 8.45
N ASP A 95 -23.90 -1.81 9.47
CA ASP A 95 -23.49 -2.05 10.86
C ASP A 95 -22.86 -3.43 11.02
N TYR A 96 -23.48 -4.46 10.42
CA TYR A 96 -22.92 -5.80 10.38
C TYR A 96 -21.54 -5.81 9.68
N ALA A 97 -21.44 -5.23 8.48
CA ALA A 97 -20.20 -5.22 7.70
C ALA A 97 -19.05 -4.54 8.45
N LEU A 98 -19.30 -3.36 9.04
CA LEU A 98 -18.30 -2.61 9.79
C LEU A 98 -17.84 -3.34 11.05
N THR A 99 -18.78 -3.91 11.81
CA THR A 99 -18.49 -4.63 13.05
C THR A 99 -17.66 -5.89 12.76
N GLU A 100 -18.12 -6.71 11.83
CA GLU A 100 -17.50 -7.99 11.52
C GLU A 100 -16.16 -7.85 10.77
N ALA A 101 -16.02 -6.81 9.93
CA ALA A 101 -14.75 -6.50 9.28
C ALA A 101 -13.72 -5.96 10.27
N SER A 102 -14.11 -5.06 11.18
CA SER A 102 -13.22 -4.51 12.22
C SER A 102 -12.73 -5.60 13.16
N LYS A 103 -13.62 -6.49 13.59
CA LYS A 103 -13.25 -7.65 14.41
C LYS A 103 -12.24 -8.54 13.68
N ARG A 104 -12.46 -8.86 12.41
CA ARG A 104 -11.57 -9.76 11.65
C ARG A 104 -10.23 -9.14 11.31
N VAL A 105 -10.17 -7.85 11.02
CA VAL A 105 -8.88 -7.20 10.74
C VAL A 105 -8.04 -7.13 12.02
N ALA A 106 -8.65 -6.90 13.18
CA ALA A 106 -8.02 -6.98 14.49
C ALA A 106 -7.44 -8.39 14.76
N GLU A 107 -8.24 -9.44 14.54
CA GLU A 107 -7.77 -10.81 14.69
C GLU A 107 -6.61 -11.16 13.73
N GLN A 108 -6.65 -10.66 12.49
CA GLN A 108 -5.59 -10.90 11.49
C GLN A 108 -4.29 -10.20 11.88
N VAL A 109 -4.36 -8.92 12.26
CA VAL A 109 -3.15 -8.13 12.56
C VAL A 109 -2.46 -8.64 13.83
N GLU A 110 -3.23 -9.12 14.81
CA GLU A 110 -2.71 -9.78 16.02
C GLU A 110 -2.03 -11.10 15.70
N LYS A 111 -2.63 -11.93 14.82
CA LYS A 111 -2.03 -13.19 14.35
C LYS A 111 -0.74 -12.94 13.56
N SER A 112 -0.68 -11.86 12.79
CA SER A 112 0.51 -11.43 12.05
C SER A 112 1.61 -10.87 12.96
N GLY A 113 1.34 -10.70 14.25
CA GLY A 113 2.35 -10.42 15.27
C GLY A 113 2.48 -8.95 15.64
N ALA A 114 1.48 -8.11 15.36
CA ALA A 114 1.47 -6.71 15.81
C ALA A 114 1.29 -6.63 17.33
N ALA A 115 2.04 -5.73 17.98
CA ALA A 115 1.91 -5.46 19.42
C ALA A 115 0.82 -4.41 19.69
N GLU A 116 0.86 -3.33 18.92
CA GLU A 116 -0.06 -2.21 18.91
C GLU A 116 -0.37 -1.90 17.45
N TYR A 117 -1.63 -1.55 17.17
CA TYR A 117 -2.11 -1.24 15.83
C TYR A 117 -3.24 -0.23 15.86
N GLU A 118 -3.38 0.50 14.76
CA GLU A 118 -4.48 1.42 14.49
C GLU A 118 -5.38 0.83 13.41
N ILE A 119 -6.70 0.96 13.61
CA ILE A 119 -7.69 0.55 12.61
C ILE A 119 -8.26 1.80 11.95
N SER A 120 -8.32 1.78 10.63
CA SER A 120 -9.00 2.78 9.80
C SER A 120 -10.02 2.12 8.89
N THR A 121 -11.07 2.85 8.54
CA THR A 121 -12.11 2.38 7.62
C THR A 121 -12.22 3.35 6.46
N ASN A 122 -12.12 2.84 5.24
CA ASN A 122 -12.55 3.53 4.04
C ASN A 122 -13.90 2.95 3.59
N LYS A 123 -14.88 3.84 3.38
CA LYS A 123 -16.21 3.51 2.86
C LYS A 123 -16.45 4.34 1.60
N GLU A 124 -16.70 3.66 0.49
CA GLU A 124 -16.98 4.27 -0.80
C GLU A 124 -18.35 3.81 -1.29
N GLU A 125 -19.25 4.76 -1.54
CA GLU A 125 -20.59 4.52 -2.07
C GLU A 125 -20.62 4.89 -3.55
N SER A 126 -21.16 4.00 -4.37
CA SER A 126 -21.28 4.18 -5.81
C SER A 126 -22.75 4.31 -6.21
N PHE A 127 -23.02 5.27 -7.09
CA PHE A 127 -24.35 5.55 -7.63
C PHE A 127 -24.32 5.51 -9.16
N ALA A 128 -25.40 5.07 -9.78
CA ALA A 128 -25.52 5.05 -11.23
C ALA A 128 -25.60 6.48 -11.77
N GLU A 129 -24.76 6.79 -12.75
CA GLU A 129 -24.70 8.11 -13.38
C GLU A 129 -26.06 8.51 -13.97
N GLY A 130 -26.52 9.72 -13.64
CA GLY A 130 -27.77 10.28 -14.18
C GLY A 130 -29.06 9.82 -13.50
N TRP A 131 -29.04 8.74 -12.69
CA TRP A 131 -30.25 8.20 -12.06
C TRP A 131 -30.27 8.34 -10.53
N ASN A 132 -29.19 8.83 -9.91
CA ASN A 132 -28.99 8.91 -8.45
C ASN A 132 -29.40 7.61 -7.72
N MET A 133 -29.20 6.48 -8.40
CA MET A 133 -29.61 5.16 -7.94
C MET A 133 -28.42 4.51 -7.27
N PHE A 134 -28.58 4.09 -6.01
CA PHE A 134 -27.54 3.39 -5.28
C PHE A 134 -27.17 2.07 -5.98
N VAL A 135 -25.87 1.84 -6.20
CA VAL A 135 -25.34 0.64 -6.86
C VAL A 135 -24.67 -0.27 -5.84
N GLU A 136 -23.72 0.26 -5.07
CA GLU A 136 -22.97 -0.53 -4.10
C GLU A 136 -22.24 0.33 -3.07
N THR A 137 -21.87 -0.30 -1.96
CA THR A 137 -20.94 0.25 -0.97
C THR A 137 -19.76 -0.69 -0.83
N ARG A 138 -18.54 -0.17 -1.05
CA ARG A 138 -17.29 -0.85 -0.77
C ARG A 138 -16.74 -0.38 0.57
N ILE A 139 -16.40 -1.32 1.42
CA ILE A 139 -15.81 -1.05 2.73
C ILE A 139 -14.47 -1.75 2.76
N ALA A 140 -13.41 -0.98 3.03
CA ALA A 140 -12.08 -1.51 3.33
C ALA A 140 -11.71 -1.10 4.74
N VAL A 141 -11.57 -2.08 5.63
CA VAL A 141 -11.08 -1.87 6.99
C VAL A 141 -9.62 -2.32 7.04
N THR A 142 -8.74 -1.39 7.39
CA THR A 142 -7.29 -1.59 7.38
C THR A 142 -6.74 -1.46 8.79
N ALA A 143 -6.01 -2.47 9.26
CA ALA A 143 -5.20 -2.38 10.47
C ALA A 143 -3.73 -2.18 10.10
N VAL A 144 -3.08 -1.20 10.73
CA VAL A 144 -1.64 -0.94 10.58
C VAL A 144 -1.00 -1.00 11.94
N GLY A 145 -0.01 -1.87 12.10
CA GLY A 145 0.71 -2.06 13.36
C GLY A 145 2.21 -2.25 13.17
N LYS A 146 2.93 -2.26 14.29
CA LYS A 146 4.37 -2.58 14.30
C LYS A 146 4.61 -4.01 14.77
N PRO A 147 5.60 -4.71 14.18
CA PRO A 147 5.99 -6.02 14.67
C PRO A 147 6.51 -5.97 16.10
N LYS A 148 6.22 -7.00 16.89
CA LYS A 148 6.65 -7.10 18.31
C LYS A 148 8.16 -7.05 18.55
N TRP A 149 8.97 -7.30 17.52
CA TRP A 149 10.44 -7.40 17.61
C TRP A 149 11.17 -6.15 17.13
N VAL A 150 10.44 -5.11 16.71
CA VAL A 150 10.99 -3.82 16.29
C VAL A 150 10.84 -2.83 17.42
#